data_AF-A0A1Y4R8X8-F1
#
_entry.id   AF-A0A1Y4R8X8-F1
#
_cell.length_a   1.000
_cell.length_b   1.000
_cell.length_c   1.000
_cell.angle_alpha   90.00
_cell.angle_beta   90.00
_cell.angle_gamma   90.00
#
_symmetry.space_group_name_H-M   'P 1'
#
loop_
_entity.id
_entity.type
_entity.pdbx_description
1 polymer ?
#
loop_
_entity_poly.entity_id
_entity_poly.type
_entity_poly.pdbx_seq_one_letter_code
_entity_poly.pdbx_strand_id
1 'polypeptide(L)'
;MFSLFDINHHLQKLTLKRIKQMCTSNKTDIDDQNLKVILKIIKDNPHAVIDEDYHPLLLVEISKETNLEVSNRFKPILENYIMREIK
;
A
#
# COMPACT_ATOMS: atom_id res chain seq x y z
N MET A 1 -11.10 -7.43 -14.13
CA MET A 1 -11.09 -5.96 -14.09
C MET A 1 -11.96 -5.47 -12.94
N PHE A 2 -11.31 -5.03 -11.86
CA PHE A 2 -11.97 -4.39 -10.72
C PHE A 2 -12.13 -2.88 -10.96
N SER A 3 -13.15 -2.26 -10.36
CA SER A 3 -13.23 -0.80 -10.32
C SER A 3 -12.18 -0.24 -9.34
N LEU A 4 -11.80 1.03 -9.48
CA LEU A 4 -10.87 1.68 -8.53
C LEU A 4 -11.39 1.69 -7.08
N PHE A 5 -12.71 1.65 -6.90
CA PHE A 5 -13.36 1.47 -5.60
C PHE A 5 -13.12 0.06 -5.03
N ASP A 6 -13.31 -0.97 -5.85
CA ASP A 6 -13.07 -2.36 -5.44
C ASP A 6 -11.61 -2.57 -5.05
N ILE A 7 -10.67 -2.04 -5.84
CA ILE A 7 -9.24 -2.18 -5.57
C ILE A 7 -8.87 -1.54 -4.23
N ASN A 8 -9.38 -0.34 -3.93
CA ASN A 8 -9.15 0.30 -2.64
C ASN A 8 -9.70 -0.53 -1.47
N HIS A 9 -10.93 -1.04 -1.62
CA HIS A 9 -11.55 -1.88 -0.60
C HIS A 9 -10.79 -3.21 -0.40
N HIS A 10 -10.22 -3.79 -1.47
CA HIS A 10 -9.31 -4.93 -1.38
C HIS A 10 -7.99 -4.57 -0.68
N LEU A 11 -7.43 -3.38 -0.96
CA LEU A 11 -6.22 -2.86 -0.31
C LEU A 11 -6.44 -2.69 1.20
N GLN A 12 -7.56 -2.09 1.61
CA GLN A 12 -7.97 -1.95 3.02
C GLN A 12 -8.16 -3.30 3.72
N LYS A 13 -8.53 -4.35 2.98
CA LYS A 13 -8.69 -5.71 3.49
C LYS A 13 -7.40 -6.53 3.49
N LEU A 14 -6.26 -5.94 3.15
CA LEU A 14 -4.98 -6.64 3.20
C LEU A 14 -4.68 -7.16 4.61
N THR A 15 -3.98 -8.27 4.64
CA THR A 15 -3.41 -8.84 5.85
C THR A 15 -1.92 -8.60 5.86
N LEU A 16 -1.31 -8.60 7.04
CA LEU A 16 0.15 -8.50 7.16
C LEU A 16 0.85 -9.60 6.36
N LYS A 17 0.30 -10.82 6.35
CA LYS A 17 0.80 -11.95 5.54
C LYS A 17 0.80 -11.61 4.04
N ARG A 18 -0.27 -10.98 3.54
CA ARG A 18 -0.38 -10.63 2.12
C ARG A 18 0.59 -9.51 1.73
N ILE A 19 0.70 -8.46 2.55
CA ILE A 19 1.69 -7.39 2.33
C ILE A 19 3.11 -7.93 2.34
N LYS A 20 3.46 -8.84 3.26
CA LYS A 20 4.77 -9.51 3.27
C LYS A 20 5.04 -10.27 1.97
N GLN A 21 4.07 -11.07 1.52
CA GLN A 21 4.19 -11.79 0.24
C GLN A 21 4.41 -10.84 -0.94
N MET A 22 3.74 -9.68 -0.93
CA MET A 22 3.94 -8.65 -1.96
C MET A 22 5.34 -8.07 -1.89
N CYS A 23 5.86 -7.75 -0.70
CA CYS A 23 7.23 -7.28 -0.52
C CYS A 23 8.26 -8.30 -1.02
N THR A 24 8.10 -9.59 -0.64
CA THR A 24 8.96 -10.68 -1.13
C THR A 24 8.89 -10.82 -2.65
N SER A 25 7.70 -10.72 -3.25
CA SER A 25 7.53 -10.79 -4.71
C SER A 25 8.21 -9.64 -5.45
N ASN A 26 8.31 -8.47 -4.80
CA ASN A 26 8.98 -7.28 -5.34
C ASN A 26 10.48 -7.21 -4.96
N LYS A 27 11.03 -8.23 -4.28
CA LYS A 27 12.41 -8.23 -3.75
C LYS A 27 12.70 -7.01 -2.87
N THR A 28 11.68 -6.53 -2.15
CA THR A 28 11.77 -5.38 -1.26
C THR A 28 11.84 -5.86 0.18
N ASP A 29 12.85 -5.38 0.90
CA ASP A 29 13.00 -5.65 2.33
C ASP A 29 12.47 -4.47 3.14
N ILE A 30 11.40 -4.73 3.89
CA ILE A 30 10.78 -3.82 4.87
C ILE A 30 10.46 -4.70 6.08
N ASP A 31 10.89 -4.26 7.25
CA ASP A 31 10.70 -5.02 8.49
C ASP A 31 9.23 -5.09 8.91
N ASP A 32 8.95 -6.09 9.74
CA ASP A 32 7.61 -6.37 10.25
C ASP A 32 6.93 -5.20 10.97
N GLN A 33 7.70 -4.35 11.65
CA GLN A 33 7.14 -3.22 12.39
C GLN A 33 6.65 -2.15 11.39
N ASN A 34 7.48 -1.79 10.42
CA ASN A 34 7.11 -0.86 9.37
C ASN A 34 5.95 -1.39 8.51
N LEU A 35 5.91 -2.69 8.21
CA LEU A 35 4.79 -3.30 7.48
C LEU A 35 3.47 -3.25 8.26
N LYS A 36 3.51 -3.38 9.60
CA LYS A 36 2.31 -3.21 10.45
C LYS A 36 1.80 -1.79 10.44
N VAL A 37 2.70 -0.81 10.47
CA VAL A 37 2.36 0.63 10.39
C VAL A 37 1.72 0.93 9.04
N ILE A 38 2.35 0.52 7.94
CA ILE A 38 1.80 0.69 6.58
C ILE A 38 0.41 0.06 6.47
N LEU A 39 0.23 -1.15 7.00
CA LEU A 39 -1.06 -1.83 6.95
C LEU A 39 -2.15 -1.08 7.73
N LYS A 40 -1.79 -0.47 8.87
CA LYS A 40 -2.71 0.34 9.66
C LYS A 40 -3.13 1.59 8.88
N ILE A 41 -2.18 2.30 8.29
CA ILE A 41 -2.44 3.50 7.49
C ILE A 41 -3.35 3.19 6.30
N ILE A 42 -3.08 2.10 5.58
CA ILE A 42 -3.93 1.64 4.46
C ILE A 42 -5.37 1.37 4.93
N LYS A 43 -5.53 0.75 6.10
CA LYS A 43 -6.84 0.40 6.66
C LYS A 43 -7.64 1.62 7.12
N ASP A 44 -6.94 2.57 7.74
CA ASP A 44 -7.53 3.78 8.29
C ASP A 44 -7.65 4.89 7.22
N ASN A 45 -7.22 4.63 5.99
CA ASN A 45 -7.26 5.58 4.88
C ASN A 45 -8.73 5.97 4.55
N PRO A 46 -9.14 7.25 4.73
CA PRO A 46 -10.51 7.70 4.51
C PRO A 46 -10.87 7.82 3.02
N HIS A 47 -9.91 7.74 2.11
CA HIS A 47 -10.16 7.83 0.68
C HIS A 47 -10.90 6.57 0.21
N ALA A 48 -12.08 6.77 -0.38
CA ALA A 48 -12.93 5.68 -0.86
C ALA A 48 -12.50 5.14 -2.24
N VAL A 49 -11.80 5.94 -3.04
CA VAL A 49 -11.43 5.63 -4.43
C VAL A 49 -9.94 5.91 -4.62
N ILE A 50 -9.28 5.06 -5.42
CA ILE A 50 -7.91 5.33 -5.89
C ILE A 50 -7.99 6.39 -6.99
N ASP A 51 -7.58 7.61 -6.68
CA ASP A 51 -7.46 8.74 -7.61
C ASP A 51 -6.00 9.21 -7.72
N GLU A 52 -5.78 10.34 -8.40
CA GLU A 52 -4.44 10.92 -8.62
C GLU A 52 -3.78 11.36 -7.29
N ASP A 53 -4.58 11.73 -6.29
CA ASP A 53 -4.10 12.20 -4.98
C ASP A 53 -3.92 11.06 -3.97
N TYR A 54 -4.56 9.90 -4.21
CA TYR A 54 -4.51 8.73 -3.34
C TYR A 54 -3.07 8.28 -3.05
N HIS A 55 -2.24 8.16 -4.09
CA HIS A 55 -0.88 7.66 -3.96
C HIS A 55 0.02 8.66 -3.20
N PRO A 56 0.08 9.96 -3.58
CA PRO A 56 0.82 10.96 -2.81
C PRO A 56 0.42 11.02 -1.34
N LEU A 57 -0.89 11.04 -1.03
CA LEU A 57 -1.36 11.20 0.35
C LEU A 57 -0.99 9.99 1.21
N LEU A 58 -1.24 8.78 0.72
CA LEU A 58 -0.88 7.54 1.42
C LEU A 58 0.64 7.43 1.65
N LEU A 59 1.45 7.76 0.64
CA LEU A 59 2.91 7.73 0.75
C LEU A 59 3.45 8.78 1.72
N VAL A 60 2.82 9.95 1.79
CA VAL A 60 3.15 10.99 2.78
C VAL A 60 2.85 10.48 4.20
N GLU A 61 1.68 9.89 4.44
CA GLU A 61 1.35 9.33 5.76
C GLU A 61 2.31 8.21 6.16
N ILE A 62 2.62 7.30 5.24
CA ILE A 62 3.63 6.24 5.48
C ILE A 62 4.98 6.87 5.84
N SER A 63 5.42 7.91 5.13
CA SER A 63 6.70 8.56 5.40
C SER A 63 6.78 9.26 6.75
N LYS A 64 5.63 9.77 7.26
CA LYS A 64 5.53 10.43 8.56
C LYS A 64 5.62 9.43 9.72
N GLU A 65 4.97 8.27 9.59
CA GLU A 65 4.88 7.26 10.66
C GLU A 65 6.02 6.23 10.61
N THR A 66 6.70 6.09 9.47
CA THR A 66 7.87 5.22 9.31
C THR A 66 9.11 6.06 8.99
N ASN A 67 9.45 6.24 7.72
CA ASN A 67 10.43 7.18 7.19
C ASN A 67 10.31 7.26 5.64
N LEU A 68 11.02 8.22 5.05
CA LEU A 68 11.02 8.42 3.60
C LEU A 68 11.56 7.21 2.82
N GLU A 69 12.55 6.49 3.35
CA GLU A 69 13.14 5.33 2.71
C GLU A 69 12.13 4.17 2.60
N VAL A 70 11.40 3.88 3.68
CA VAL A 70 10.34 2.86 3.73
C VAL A 70 9.20 3.23 2.78
N SER A 71 8.77 4.50 2.76
CA SER A 71 7.74 4.97 1.82
C SER A 71 8.18 4.78 0.36
N ASN A 72 9.40 5.17 0.02
CA ASN A 72 9.96 4.99 -1.33
C ASN A 72 10.11 3.52 -1.73
N ARG A 73 10.47 2.65 -0.78
CA ARG A 73 10.51 1.19 -0.99
C ARG A 73 9.12 0.60 -1.18
N PHE A 74 8.10 1.13 -0.49
CA PHE A 74 6.72 0.63 -0.57
C PHE A 74 5.99 1.10 -1.83
N LYS A 75 6.29 2.30 -2.34
CA LYS A 75 5.69 2.87 -3.56
C LYS A 75 5.58 1.88 -4.74
N PRO A 76 6.66 1.22 -5.22
CA PRO A 76 6.55 0.28 -6.33
C PRO A 76 5.71 -0.96 -6.01
N ILE A 77 5.61 -1.37 -4.75
CA ILE A 77 4.76 -2.50 -4.33
C ILE A 77 3.28 -2.14 -4.49
N LEU A 78 2.91 -0.93 -4.10
CA LEU A 78 1.54 -0.42 -4.21
C LEU A 78 1.13 -0.25 -5.68
N GLU A 79 1.99 0.38 -6.49
CA GLU A 79 1.76 0.57 -7.93
C GLU A 79 1.59 -0.79 -8.63
N ASN A 80 2.48 -1.75 -8.35
CA ASN A 80 2.39 -3.10 -8.92
C ASN A 80 1.12 -3.85 -8.51
N TYR A 81 0.61 -3.63 -7.30
CA TYR A 81 -0.66 -4.21 -6.86
C TYR A 81 -1.83 -3.68 -7.68
N ILE A 82 -1.93 -2.36 -7.76
CA ILE A 82 -3.02 -1.68 -8.46
C ILE A 82 -3.01 -2.04 -9.95
N MET A 83 -1.83 -2.04 -10.59
CA MET A 83 -1.69 -2.46 -11.99
C MET A 83 -2.11 -3.91 -12.25
N ARG A 84 -1.98 -4.81 -11.27
CA ARG A 84 -2.42 -6.21 -11.41
C ARG A 84 -3.93 -6.37 -11.26
N GLU A 85 -4.56 -5.59 -10.39
CA GLU A 85 -6.01 -5.67 -10.13
C GLU A 85 -6.84 -4.89 -11.17
N ILE A 86 -6.25 -3.88 -11.83
CA ILE A 86 -6.84 -3.17 -12.98
C ILE A 86 -6.83 -4.03 -14.26
N LYS A 87 -5.93 -5.01 -14.41
CA LYS A 87 -5.92 -5.90 -15.57
C LYS A 87 -7.04 -6.95 -15.55
#